data_AF-A0A0L0GQ01-F1
#
_entry.id   AF-A0A0L0GQ01-F1
#
_cell.length_a   1.000
_cell.length_b   1.000
_cell.length_c   1.000
_cell.angle_alpha   90.00
_cell.angle_beta   90.00
_cell.angle_gamma   90.00
#
_symmetry.space_group_name_H-M   'P 1'
#
loop_
_entity.id
_entity.type
_entity.pdbx_description
1 polymer ?
#
loop_
_entity_poly.entity_id
_entity_poly.type
_entity_poly.pdbx_seq_one_letter_code
_entity_poly.pdbx_strand_id
1 'polypeptide(L)'
;MITTIEDALCLRLHEGLGLMVSDVVSWDVMTDDLAVILGRLPGAFVTFTGITSSVAHDTRRTRYKVSGRFGVYVADYNLRENEAIRHGGVRLDEPGCYRMVRAVRRLLSGQDLGLNIGCLQPATVRPVTNRVFSEQAVAMYECLFDTTWYEDTLPNRSWPVPPDSDDLPDMDFVRWQGRMDAPVPPHHSTHGAFSIDGEVVAQDIVNHQKTTETSDD
;
A
#
# COMPACT_ATOMS: atom_id res chain seq x y z
N MET A 1 2.17 -2.34 4.90
CA MET A 1 2.11 -1.22 3.93
C MET A 1 1.31 -1.56 2.68
N ILE A 2 1.65 -2.61 1.92
CA ILE A 2 0.92 -2.97 0.69
C ILE A 2 -0.59 -3.10 0.92
N THR A 3 -1.01 -3.93 1.88
CA THR A 3 -2.43 -4.11 2.25
C THR A 3 -3.08 -2.81 2.70
N THR A 4 -2.37 -2.00 3.50
CA THR A 4 -2.85 -0.69 3.97
C THR A 4 -3.16 0.26 2.80
N ILE A 5 -2.31 0.28 1.77
CA ILE A 5 -2.53 1.10 0.57
C ILE A 5 -3.71 0.55 -0.23
N GLU A 6 -3.80 -0.78 -0.39
CA GLU A 6 -4.89 -1.42 -1.11
C GLU A 6 -6.26 -1.15 -0.46
N ASP A 7 -6.36 -1.28 0.86
CA ASP A 7 -7.57 -0.97 1.62
C ASP A 7 -7.97 0.51 1.48
N ALA A 8 -6.98 1.42 1.57
CA ALA A 8 -7.21 2.86 1.40
C ALA A 8 -7.65 3.22 -0.04
N LEU A 9 -7.11 2.53 -1.05
CA LEU A 9 -7.55 2.65 -2.44
C LEU A 9 -9.01 2.20 -2.59
N CYS A 10 -9.35 1.02 -2.06
CA CYS A 10 -10.71 0.49 -2.07
C CYS A 10 -11.70 1.45 -1.41
N LEU A 11 -11.40 1.91 -0.19
CA LEU A 11 -12.23 2.85 0.55
C LEU A 11 -12.48 4.14 -0.24
N ARG A 12 -11.40 4.77 -0.71
CA ARG A 12 -11.49 6.04 -1.45
C ARG A 12 -12.27 5.89 -2.76
N LEU A 13 -12.07 4.80 -3.48
CA LEU A 13 -12.79 4.53 -4.71
C LEU A 13 -14.26 4.23 -4.44
N HIS A 14 -14.57 3.48 -3.39
CA HIS A 14 -15.94 3.19 -2.98
C HIS A 14 -16.71 4.48 -2.69
N GLU A 15 -16.14 5.36 -1.85
CA GLU A 15 -16.73 6.66 -1.52
C GLU A 15 -16.78 7.61 -2.72
N GLY A 16 -15.73 7.65 -3.53
CA GLY A 16 -15.57 8.62 -4.61
C GLY A 16 -16.32 8.28 -5.90
N LEU A 17 -16.48 6.99 -6.22
CA LEU A 17 -17.25 6.53 -7.38
C LEU A 17 -18.74 6.47 -7.07
N GLY A 18 -19.12 6.20 -5.82
CA GLY A 18 -20.51 6.11 -5.39
C GLY A 18 -21.31 5.17 -6.28
N LEU A 19 -22.48 5.62 -6.74
CA LEU A 19 -23.39 4.82 -7.59
C LEU A 19 -22.86 4.55 -9.02
N MET A 20 -21.66 5.03 -9.38
CA MET A 20 -21.02 4.68 -10.65
C MET A 20 -20.59 3.21 -10.69
N VAL A 21 -20.36 2.60 -9.53
CA VAL A 21 -20.01 1.18 -9.41
C VAL A 21 -20.95 0.50 -8.43
N SER A 22 -21.25 -0.76 -8.69
CA SER A 22 -21.96 -1.63 -7.78
C SER A 22 -21.11 -1.95 -6.56
N ASP A 23 -19.79 -2.13 -6.74
CA ASP A 23 -18.86 -2.47 -5.66
C ASP A 23 -17.41 -2.10 -6.01
N VAL A 24 -16.58 -2.00 -4.97
CA VAL A 24 -15.11 -1.88 -5.09
C VAL A 24 -14.46 -2.93 -4.22
N VAL A 25 -13.66 -3.80 -4.83
CA VAL A 25 -13.04 -4.94 -4.11
C VAL A 25 -11.55 -5.06 -4.40
N SER A 26 -10.80 -5.53 -3.40
CA SER A 26 -9.48 -6.11 -3.65
C SER A 26 -9.63 -7.37 -4.50
N TRP A 27 -8.80 -7.51 -5.52
CA TRP A 27 -8.86 -8.60 -6.48
C TRP A 27 -7.50 -9.28 -6.63
N ASP A 28 -7.53 -10.59 -6.40
CA ASP A 28 -6.42 -11.47 -6.73
C ASP A 28 -6.51 -11.89 -8.21
N VAL A 29 -5.67 -11.25 -9.03
CA VAL A 29 -5.56 -11.52 -10.47
C VAL A 29 -5.21 -12.99 -10.76
N MET A 30 -4.67 -13.73 -9.79
CA MET A 30 -4.26 -15.13 -9.97
C MET A 30 -5.41 -16.13 -9.89
N THR A 31 -6.59 -15.73 -9.38
CA THR A 31 -7.69 -16.67 -9.13
C THR A 31 -8.59 -16.92 -10.33
N ASP A 32 -8.43 -16.18 -11.45
CA ASP A 32 -9.25 -16.29 -12.68
C ASP A 32 -10.78 -16.37 -12.40
N ASP A 33 -11.24 -15.91 -11.23
CA ASP A 33 -12.63 -16.06 -10.81
C ASP A 33 -13.48 -14.97 -11.45
N LEU A 34 -13.83 -15.23 -12.69
CA LEU A 34 -14.68 -14.37 -13.49
C LEU A 34 -16.07 -14.17 -12.86
N ALA A 35 -16.56 -15.13 -12.06
CA ALA A 35 -17.87 -15.00 -11.43
C ALA A 35 -17.90 -13.85 -10.41
N VAL A 36 -16.79 -13.63 -9.70
CA VAL A 36 -16.59 -12.50 -8.77
C VAL A 36 -16.72 -11.16 -9.50
N ILE A 37 -16.16 -11.06 -10.71
CA ILE A 37 -16.23 -9.85 -11.54
C ILE A 37 -17.64 -9.65 -12.08
N LEU A 38 -18.22 -10.68 -12.71
CA LEU A 38 -19.54 -10.61 -13.34
C LEU A 38 -20.66 -10.27 -12.35
N GLY A 39 -20.54 -10.72 -11.10
CA GLY A 39 -21.51 -10.41 -10.03
C GLY A 39 -21.45 -8.97 -9.52
N ARG A 40 -20.46 -8.17 -9.95
CA ARG A 40 -20.20 -6.81 -9.43
C ARG A 40 -20.16 -5.74 -10.52
N LEU A 41 -20.65 -6.02 -11.71
CA LEU A 41 -20.68 -5.04 -12.80
C LEU A 41 -21.82 -4.01 -12.61
N PRO A 42 -21.62 -2.73 -13.00
CA PRO A 42 -20.31 -2.10 -13.25
C PRO A 42 -19.47 -2.06 -11.97
N GLY A 43 -18.17 -2.37 -12.05
CA GLY A 43 -17.33 -2.57 -10.86
C GLY A 43 -15.91 -2.03 -10.98
N ALA A 44 -15.27 -1.76 -9.84
CA ALA A 44 -13.85 -1.47 -9.76
C ALA A 44 -13.11 -2.51 -8.89
N PHE A 45 -11.94 -2.92 -9.34
CA PHE A 45 -11.16 -3.99 -8.73
C PHE A 45 -9.73 -3.51 -8.52
N VAL A 46 -9.25 -3.50 -7.29
CA VAL A 46 -7.91 -3.02 -6.93
C VAL A 46 -6.99 -4.21 -6.74
N THR A 47 -5.75 -4.10 -7.20
CA THR A 47 -4.75 -5.13 -6.97
C THR A 47 -3.37 -4.52 -6.83
N PHE A 48 -2.52 -5.14 -6.01
CA PHE A 48 -1.10 -4.86 -6.03
C PHE A 48 -0.41 -5.57 -7.20
N THR A 49 0.10 -4.79 -8.15
CA THR A 49 0.82 -5.33 -9.32
C THR A 49 2.24 -5.80 -8.97
N GLY A 50 2.88 -5.19 -7.97
CA GLY A 50 4.21 -5.56 -7.52
C GLY A 50 5.12 -4.38 -7.18
N ILE A 51 6.29 -4.71 -6.62
CA ILE A 51 7.40 -3.77 -6.41
C ILE A 51 8.13 -3.58 -7.74
N THR A 52 8.26 -2.33 -8.18
CA THR A 52 8.92 -1.97 -9.45
C THR A 52 10.38 -1.58 -9.25
N SER A 53 10.76 -1.09 -8.05
CA SER A 53 12.16 -0.84 -7.69
C SER A 53 12.34 -0.70 -6.18
N SER A 54 13.56 -0.92 -5.70
CA SER A 54 13.97 -0.67 -4.32
C SER A 54 15.37 -0.06 -4.34
N VAL A 55 15.51 1.16 -3.83
CA VAL A 55 16.78 1.92 -3.84
C VAL A 55 17.16 2.30 -2.42
N ALA A 56 18.42 2.07 -2.04
CA ALA A 56 18.93 2.47 -0.74
C ALA A 56 18.78 3.98 -0.56
N HIS A 57 18.15 4.39 0.54
CA HIS A 57 17.94 5.78 0.88
C HIS A 57 19.12 6.36 1.66
N ASP A 58 19.81 5.53 2.43
CA ASP A 58 20.93 5.92 3.29
C ASP A 58 22.23 5.21 2.89
N THR A 59 23.37 5.80 3.25
CA THR A 59 24.70 5.22 2.98
C THR A 59 24.90 3.90 3.72
N ARG A 60 24.28 3.73 4.89
CA ARG A 60 24.35 2.50 5.70
C ARG A 60 23.48 1.38 5.13
N ARG A 61 22.61 1.66 4.14
CA ARG A 61 21.66 0.71 3.53
C ARG A 61 20.75 0.05 4.58
N THR A 62 20.38 0.82 5.59
CA THR A 62 19.44 0.41 6.62
C THR A 62 18.01 0.81 6.29
N ARG A 63 17.83 1.68 5.27
CA ARG A 63 16.52 2.13 4.83
C ARG A 63 16.45 2.17 3.31
N TYR A 64 15.36 1.66 2.75
CA TYR A 64 15.12 1.60 1.31
C TYR A 64 13.89 2.41 0.94
N LYS A 65 14.01 3.20 -0.13
CA LYS A 65 12.86 3.75 -0.83
C LYS A 65 12.35 2.70 -1.81
N VAL A 66 11.18 2.17 -1.54
CA VAL A 66 10.50 1.16 -2.36
C VAL A 66 9.51 1.87 -3.26
N SER A 67 9.48 1.49 -4.54
CA SER A 67 8.44 1.91 -5.48
C SER A 67 7.53 0.72 -5.78
N GLY A 68 6.23 0.90 -5.57
CA GLY A 68 5.22 -0.11 -5.85
C GLY A 68 4.23 0.37 -6.89
N ARG A 69 3.59 -0.59 -7.55
CA ARG A 69 2.56 -0.35 -8.55
C ARG A 69 1.26 -1.03 -8.15
N PHE A 70 0.17 -0.29 -8.28
CA PHE A 70 -1.19 -0.78 -8.06
C PHE A 70 -1.99 -0.65 -9.35
N GLY A 71 -2.81 -1.65 -9.64
CA GLY A 71 -3.75 -1.67 -10.75
C GLY A 71 -5.17 -1.45 -10.23
N VAL A 72 -5.92 -0.57 -10.90
CA VAL A 72 -7.37 -0.44 -10.73
C VAL A 72 -8.03 -0.85 -12.02
N TYR A 73 -8.68 -2.01 -12.01
CA TYR A 73 -9.49 -2.48 -13.11
C TYR A 73 -10.88 -1.89 -12.99
N VAL A 74 -11.41 -1.38 -14.10
CA VAL A 74 -12.80 -0.95 -14.23
C VAL A 74 -13.47 -1.81 -15.27
N ALA A 75 -14.64 -2.35 -14.95
CA ALA A 75 -15.38 -3.21 -15.84
C ALA A 75 -16.86 -2.82 -15.89
N ASP A 76 -17.45 -2.92 -17.07
CA ASP A 76 -18.85 -2.61 -17.35
C ASP A 76 -19.40 -3.54 -18.44
N TYR A 77 -20.73 -3.66 -18.53
CA TYR A 77 -21.41 -4.45 -19.56
C TYR A 77 -21.21 -3.83 -20.95
N ASN A 78 -21.01 -4.70 -21.95
CA ASN A 78 -20.89 -4.36 -23.36
C ASN A 78 -22.27 -4.51 -24.04
N LEU A 79 -23.19 -3.59 -23.73
CA LEU A 79 -24.54 -3.58 -24.29
C LEU A 79 -24.58 -2.74 -25.59
N ARG A 80 -24.25 -3.37 -26.72
CA ARG A 80 -24.50 -2.93 -28.12
C ARG A 80 -23.73 -1.69 -28.65
N GLU A 81 -23.32 -1.80 -29.92
CA GLU A 81 -22.73 -0.79 -30.82
C GLU A 81 -21.80 0.29 -30.19
N ASN A 82 -20.56 -0.13 -29.92
CA ASN A 82 -19.25 0.55 -29.77
C ASN A 82 -19.09 2.01 -29.26
N GLU A 83 -20.00 2.96 -29.51
CA GLU A 83 -19.83 4.37 -29.10
C GLU A 83 -20.39 4.67 -27.71
N ALA A 84 -21.60 4.19 -27.39
CA ALA A 84 -22.27 4.46 -26.10
C ALA A 84 -21.51 3.83 -24.91
N ILE A 85 -20.84 2.70 -25.12
CA ILE A 85 -20.08 1.94 -24.10
C ILE A 85 -18.86 2.72 -23.58
N ARG A 86 -18.21 3.45 -24.48
CA ARG A 86 -17.00 4.22 -24.18
C ARG A 86 -17.35 5.50 -23.44
N HIS A 87 -18.38 6.20 -23.88
CA HIS A 87 -18.75 7.51 -23.34
C HIS A 87 -19.78 7.45 -22.19
N GLY A 88 -20.41 6.29 -22.00
CA GLY A 88 -21.52 6.04 -21.09
C GLY A 88 -22.88 6.23 -21.76
N GLY A 89 -23.88 5.48 -21.30
CA GLY A 89 -25.25 5.54 -21.75
C GLY A 89 -26.03 6.72 -21.16
N VAL A 90 -27.32 6.80 -21.52
CA VAL A 90 -28.28 7.79 -20.97
C VAL A 90 -28.68 7.42 -19.53
N ARG A 91 -28.58 6.13 -19.18
CA ARG A 91 -28.98 5.63 -17.87
C ARG A 91 -27.83 5.73 -16.85
N LEU A 92 -28.18 5.87 -15.58
CA LEU A 92 -27.23 5.97 -14.48
C LEU A 92 -26.46 4.66 -14.21
N ASP A 93 -27.04 3.52 -14.60
CA ASP A 93 -26.46 2.17 -14.47
C ASP A 93 -25.52 1.79 -15.62
N GLU A 94 -25.28 2.71 -16.58
CA GLU A 94 -24.39 2.51 -17.73
C GLU A 94 -23.31 3.62 -17.76
N PRO A 95 -22.43 3.69 -16.76
CA PRO A 95 -21.43 4.75 -16.66
C PRO A 95 -20.48 4.74 -17.86
N GLY A 96 -20.15 3.57 -18.40
CA GLY A 96 -19.21 3.38 -19.50
C GLY A 96 -17.76 3.41 -19.02
N CYS A 97 -16.94 2.53 -19.61
CA CYS A 97 -15.56 2.31 -19.16
C CYS A 97 -14.70 3.59 -19.20
N TYR A 98 -14.84 4.51 -20.18
CA TYR A 98 -13.99 5.72 -20.17
C TYR A 98 -14.39 6.72 -19.10
N ARG A 99 -15.68 6.75 -18.72
CA ARG A 99 -16.13 7.57 -17.59
C ARG A 99 -15.53 7.05 -16.30
N MET A 100 -15.57 5.73 -16.10
CA MET A 100 -14.94 5.07 -14.94
C MET A 100 -13.43 5.31 -14.92
N VAL A 101 -12.72 5.11 -16.04
CA VAL A 101 -11.27 5.42 -16.17
C VAL A 101 -10.99 6.88 -15.78
N ARG A 102 -11.78 7.83 -16.30
CA ARG A 102 -11.62 9.26 -15.99
C ARG A 102 -11.84 9.54 -14.51
N ALA A 103 -12.88 8.95 -13.92
CA ALA A 103 -13.22 9.13 -12.50
C ALA A 103 -12.13 8.57 -11.59
N VAL A 104 -11.71 7.31 -11.81
CA VAL A 104 -10.62 6.65 -11.07
C VAL A 104 -9.34 7.49 -11.13
N ARG A 105 -8.92 7.91 -12.34
CA ARG A 105 -7.72 8.75 -12.48
C ARG A 105 -7.87 10.08 -11.74
N ARG A 106 -9.04 10.70 -11.77
CA ARG A 106 -9.28 11.96 -11.06
C ARG A 106 -9.26 11.80 -9.54
N LEU A 107 -9.80 10.71 -9.03
CA LEU A 107 -9.84 10.42 -7.59
C LEU A 107 -8.46 10.10 -7.03
N LEU A 108 -7.63 9.38 -7.77
CA LEU A 108 -6.37 8.82 -7.24
C LEU A 108 -5.13 9.63 -7.57
N SER A 109 -5.08 10.34 -8.71
CA SER A 109 -3.86 11.06 -9.10
C SER A 109 -3.47 12.12 -8.07
N GLY A 110 -2.22 12.08 -7.62
CA GLY A 110 -1.66 13.04 -6.68
C GLY A 110 -2.10 12.84 -5.22
N GLN A 111 -2.75 11.73 -4.88
CA GLN A 111 -3.20 11.45 -3.51
C GLN A 111 -2.21 10.57 -2.76
N ASP A 112 -2.01 10.86 -1.47
CA ASP A 112 -1.28 10.01 -0.51
C ASP A 112 -2.22 9.12 0.32
N LEU A 113 -3.55 9.29 0.15
CA LEU A 113 -4.60 8.57 0.86
C LEU A 113 -4.57 8.77 2.39
N GLY A 114 -3.89 9.81 2.89
CA GLY A 114 -3.64 9.98 4.32
C GLY A 114 -2.58 9.02 4.89
N LEU A 115 -1.84 8.31 4.03
CA LEU A 115 -0.79 7.38 4.41
C LEU A 115 0.60 8.04 4.24
N ASN A 116 1.61 7.50 4.92
CA ASN A 116 3.00 7.90 4.74
C ASN A 116 3.62 7.29 3.47
N ILE A 117 3.08 7.66 2.31
CA ILE A 117 3.53 7.27 0.98
C ILE A 117 3.73 8.49 0.09
N GLY A 118 4.50 8.32 -0.98
CA GLY A 118 4.53 9.29 -2.07
C GLY A 118 3.17 9.33 -2.77
N CYS A 119 2.73 10.52 -3.18
CA CYS A 119 1.48 10.68 -3.92
C CYS A 119 1.41 9.73 -5.12
N LEU A 120 0.26 9.08 -5.31
CA LEU A 120 -0.02 8.18 -6.43
C LEU A 120 0.20 8.89 -7.77
N GLN A 121 1.14 8.39 -8.56
CA GLN A 121 1.46 8.86 -9.89
C GLN A 121 0.67 8.04 -10.91
N PRO A 122 -0.19 8.66 -11.74
CA PRO A 122 -0.91 7.94 -12.76
C PRO A 122 0.06 7.45 -13.85
N ALA A 123 -0.01 6.16 -14.16
CA ALA A 123 0.76 5.53 -15.23
C ALA A 123 -0.17 5.18 -16.41
N THR A 124 0.15 4.08 -17.11
CA THR A 124 -0.56 3.60 -18.30
C THR A 124 -2.00 3.17 -17.98
N VAL A 125 -2.89 3.40 -18.94
CA VAL A 125 -4.21 2.75 -18.99
C VAL A 125 -4.23 1.81 -20.18
N ARG A 126 -4.66 0.55 -20.00
CA ARG A 126 -4.74 -0.42 -21.09
C ARG A 126 -6.05 -1.21 -21.05
N PRO A 127 -6.65 -1.54 -22.21
CA PRO A 127 -7.75 -2.49 -22.25
C PRO A 127 -7.27 -3.88 -21.83
N VAL A 128 -8.12 -4.62 -21.14
CA VAL A 128 -7.85 -6.02 -20.80
C VAL A 128 -8.62 -6.89 -21.76
N THR A 129 -7.88 -7.56 -22.66
CA THR A 129 -8.44 -8.46 -23.66
C THR A 129 -8.35 -9.89 -23.16
N ASN A 130 -9.45 -10.42 -22.64
CA ASN A 130 -9.61 -11.86 -22.41
C ASN A 130 -10.77 -12.36 -23.26
N ARG A 131 -10.59 -13.51 -23.93
CA ARG A 131 -11.63 -14.15 -24.73
C ARG A 131 -12.91 -14.38 -23.93
N VAL A 132 -12.79 -14.73 -22.65
CA VAL A 132 -13.95 -15.00 -21.79
C VAL A 132 -14.75 -13.71 -21.49
N PHE A 133 -14.08 -12.58 -21.26
CA PHE A 133 -14.77 -11.28 -21.10
C PHE A 133 -15.51 -10.89 -22.39
N SER A 134 -14.91 -11.14 -23.56
CA SER A 134 -15.55 -10.88 -24.85
C SER A 134 -16.80 -11.73 -25.05
N GLU A 135 -16.76 -13.02 -24.69
CA GLU A 135 -17.90 -13.94 -24.77
C GLU A 135 -19.03 -13.55 -23.81
N GLN A 136 -18.70 -12.96 -22.66
CA GLN A 136 -19.67 -12.46 -21.67
C GLN A 136 -20.12 -11.01 -21.93
N ALA A 137 -19.70 -10.41 -23.05
CA ALA A 137 -19.98 -9.02 -23.36
C ALA A 137 -19.58 -8.09 -22.19
N VAL A 138 -18.33 -8.14 -21.76
CA VAL A 138 -17.76 -7.26 -20.73
C VAL A 138 -16.60 -6.48 -21.32
N ALA A 139 -16.57 -5.17 -21.08
CA ALA A 139 -15.41 -4.33 -21.36
C ALA A 139 -14.64 -4.08 -20.05
N MET A 140 -13.31 -4.21 -20.09
CA MET A 140 -12.46 -3.97 -18.92
C MET A 140 -11.20 -3.17 -19.28
N TYR A 141 -10.82 -2.24 -18.41
CA TYR A 141 -9.60 -1.45 -18.52
C TYR A 141 -8.83 -1.45 -17.20
N GLU A 142 -7.51 -1.53 -17.30
CA GLU A 142 -6.59 -1.41 -16.17
C GLU A 142 -6.00 -0.01 -16.14
N CYS A 143 -6.16 0.69 -15.00
CA CYS A 143 -5.51 1.95 -14.70
C CYS A 143 -4.36 1.70 -13.71
N LEU A 144 -3.12 1.93 -14.14
CA LEU A 144 -1.95 1.75 -13.29
C LEU A 144 -1.59 3.03 -12.52
N PHE A 145 -1.17 2.86 -11.27
CA PHE A 145 -0.66 3.93 -10.42
C PHE A 145 0.63 3.49 -9.72
N ASP A 146 1.63 4.35 -9.73
CA ASP A 146 2.90 4.16 -9.02
C ASP A 146 2.91 4.97 -7.72
N THR A 147 3.46 4.42 -6.66
CA THR A 147 3.72 5.13 -5.40
C THR A 147 5.05 4.69 -4.81
N THR A 148 5.51 5.35 -3.75
CA THR A 148 6.73 4.99 -3.05
C THR A 148 6.53 5.04 -1.55
N TRP A 149 7.16 4.15 -0.80
CA TRP A 149 7.23 4.20 0.66
C TRP A 149 8.63 3.83 1.14
N TYR A 150 8.86 3.92 2.44
CA TYR A 150 10.14 3.55 3.05
C TYR A 150 9.99 2.27 3.85
N GLU A 151 11.01 1.41 3.74
CA GLU A 151 11.15 0.19 4.53
C GLU A 151 12.51 0.19 5.22
N ASP A 152 12.52 -0.21 6.48
CA ASP A 152 13.74 -0.42 7.25
C ASP A 152 14.18 -1.89 7.13
N THR A 153 15.48 -2.13 7.11
CA THR A 153 16.05 -3.47 7.00
C THR A 153 16.60 -3.96 8.34
N LEU A 154 16.58 -5.28 8.52
CA LEU A 154 17.28 -5.90 9.63
C LEU A 154 18.79 -5.67 9.51
N PRO A 155 19.50 -5.45 10.64
CA PRO A 155 20.94 -5.49 10.63
C PRO A 155 21.45 -6.83 10.11
N ASN A 156 22.59 -6.80 9.41
CA ASN A 156 23.17 -8.02 8.84
C ASN A 156 23.31 -9.12 9.90
N ARG A 157 22.82 -10.32 9.58
CA ARG A 157 22.81 -11.53 10.45
C ARG A 157 21.90 -11.47 11.68
N SER A 158 21.04 -10.46 11.79
CA SER A 158 20.04 -10.39 12.86
C SER A 158 18.71 -10.99 12.40
N TRP A 159 17.92 -11.45 13.36
CA TRP A 159 16.51 -11.80 13.18
C TRP A 159 15.62 -10.66 13.71
N PRO A 160 14.33 -10.63 13.34
CA PRO A 160 13.36 -9.71 13.91
C PRO A 160 13.36 -9.74 15.45
N VAL A 161 13.01 -8.61 16.06
CA VAL A 161 12.87 -8.48 17.53
C VAL A 161 11.40 -8.32 17.86
N PRO A 162 10.86 -8.95 18.92
CA PRO A 162 9.47 -8.77 19.29
C PRO A 162 9.14 -7.29 19.49
N PRO A 163 8.20 -6.72 18.71
CA PRO A 163 7.90 -5.30 18.77
C PRO A 163 6.99 -4.98 19.96
N ASP A 164 6.98 -3.71 20.37
CA ASP A 164 6.10 -3.19 21.43
C ASP A 164 4.66 -2.90 20.94
N SER A 165 4.40 -2.99 19.62
CA SER A 165 3.09 -2.74 18.99
C SER A 165 2.81 -3.73 17.87
N ASP A 166 1.53 -4.08 17.70
CA ASP A 166 1.04 -5.01 16.68
C ASP A 166 1.16 -4.46 15.25
N ASP A 167 1.29 -3.15 15.08
CA ASP A 167 1.34 -2.49 13.77
C ASP A 167 2.74 -2.50 13.13
N LEU A 168 3.76 -3.00 13.85
CA LEU A 168 5.14 -3.04 13.37
C LEU A 168 5.41 -4.29 12.51
N PRO A 169 6.25 -4.19 11.46
CA PRO A 169 6.50 -5.29 10.53
C PRO A 169 6.98 -6.59 11.21
N ASP A 170 7.74 -6.46 12.30
CA ASP A 170 8.28 -7.61 13.03
C ASP A 170 7.20 -8.46 13.72
N MET A 171 5.97 -7.93 13.89
CA MET A 171 4.85 -8.65 14.52
C MET A 171 4.42 -9.88 13.71
N ASP A 172 4.58 -9.86 12.38
CA ASP A 172 4.28 -11.02 11.53
C ASP A 172 5.09 -12.25 11.95
N PHE A 173 6.35 -12.05 12.37
CA PHE A 173 7.22 -13.14 12.82
C PHE A 173 6.84 -13.66 14.20
N VAL A 174 6.29 -12.82 15.07
CA VAL A 174 5.69 -13.27 16.34
C VAL A 174 4.45 -14.12 16.05
N ARG A 175 3.54 -13.59 15.21
CA ARG A 175 2.26 -14.22 14.87
C ARG A 175 2.43 -15.63 14.30
N TRP A 176 3.42 -15.80 13.44
CA TRP A 176 3.69 -17.06 12.76
C TRP A 176 4.83 -17.87 13.41
N GLN A 177 5.22 -17.54 14.65
CA GLN A 177 6.23 -18.26 15.43
C GLN A 177 7.57 -18.43 14.69
N GLY A 178 7.97 -17.39 13.98
CA GLY A 178 9.27 -17.29 13.33
C GLY A 178 10.42 -17.20 14.35
N ARG A 179 11.65 -17.33 13.84
CA ARG A 179 12.85 -17.11 14.65
C ARG A 179 12.99 -15.62 14.96
N MET A 180 13.23 -15.31 16.24
CA MET A 180 13.41 -13.95 16.75
C MET A 180 14.73 -13.84 17.51
N ASP A 181 15.31 -12.65 17.54
CA ASP A 181 16.38 -12.30 18.46
C ASP A 181 15.81 -11.74 19.77
N ALA A 182 16.60 -11.80 20.85
CA ALA A 182 16.23 -11.17 22.11
C ALA A 182 16.32 -9.64 21.97
N PRO A 183 15.40 -8.88 22.58
CA PRO A 183 15.47 -7.42 22.56
C PRO A 183 16.78 -6.94 23.19
N VAL A 184 17.36 -5.90 22.59
CA VAL A 184 18.57 -5.27 23.13
C VAL A 184 18.27 -4.76 24.54
N PRO A 185 19.10 -5.09 25.55
CA PRO A 185 18.89 -4.58 26.89
C PRO A 185 18.82 -3.05 26.89
N PRO A 186 17.86 -2.45 27.61
CA PRO A 186 17.73 -1.00 27.65
C PRO A 186 19.03 -0.35 28.16
N HIS A 187 19.45 0.72 27.48
CA HIS A 187 20.59 1.52 27.92
C HIS A 187 20.18 2.42 29.08
N HIS A 188 20.55 2.06 30.30
CA HIS A 188 20.10 2.76 31.51
C HIS A 188 20.90 4.02 31.84
N SER A 189 22.23 3.98 31.69
CA SER A 189 23.10 5.08 32.11
C SER A 189 24.44 5.06 31.40
N THR A 190 25.01 6.24 31.17
CA THR A 190 26.40 6.39 30.73
C THR A 190 27.21 7.00 31.87
N HIS A 191 28.33 6.34 32.24
CA HIS A 191 29.26 6.85 33.25
C HIS A 191 30.54 7.36 32.59
N GLY A 192 30.86 8.63 32.81
CA GLY A 192 32.13 9.24 32.40
C GLY A 192 33.01 9.49 33.62
N ALA A 193 34.28 9.09 33.56
CA ALA A 193 35.27 9.39 34.58
C ALA A 193 36.45 10.15 33.97
N PHE A 194 36.83 11.25 34.61
CA PHE A 194 37.98 12.08 34.22
C PHE A 194 39.11 11.83 35.21
N SER A 195 40.28 11.44 34.70
CA SER A 195 41.45 11.13 35.53
C SER A 195 42.64 12.00 35.21
N ILE A 196 43.39 12.38 36.24
CA ILE A 196 44.73 12.99 36.14
C ILE A 196 45.70 12.02 36.80
N ASP A 197 46.77 11.65 36.10
CA ASP A 197 47.80 10.73 36.58
C ASP A 197 47.28 9.37 37.09
N GLY A 198 46.17 8.89 36.52
CA GLY A 198 45.52 7.63 36.90
C GLY A 198 44.56 7.73 38.10
N GLU A 199 44.48 8.89 38.76
CA GLU A 199 43.48 9.15 39.79
C GLU A 199 42.25 9.81 39.16
N VAL A 200 41.06 9.25 39.44
CA VAL A 200 39.80 9.84 38.99
C VAL A 200 39.53 11.11 39.81
N VAL A 201 39.52 12.25 39.13
CA VAL A 201 39.33 13.58 39.74
C VAL A 201 37.92 14.13 39.54
N ALA A 202 37.15 13.57 38.60
CA ALA A 202 35.73 13.91 38.41
C ALA A 202 34.97 12.73 37.79
N GLN A 203 33.68 12.64 38.07
CA GLN A 203 32.76 11.67 37.47
C GLN A 203 31.47 12.37 37.05
N ASP A 204 30.88 11.87 35.97
CA ASP A 204 29.58 12.30 35.46
C ASP A 204 28.72 11.07 35.15
N ILE A 205 27.42 11.12 35.50
CA ILE A 205 26.45 10.05 35.25
C ILE A 205 25.25 10.65 34.56
N VAL A 206 25.05 10.27 33.30
CA VAL A 206 23.85 10.61 32.54
C VAL A 206 22.89 9.43 32.62
N ASN A 207 21.79 9.60 33.35
CA ASN A 207 20.70 8.62 33.42
C ASN A 207 19.74 8.83 32.24
N HIS A 208 19.44 7.75 31.51
CA HIS A 208 18.47 7.79 30.43
C HIS A 208 17.14 7.21 30.93
N GLN A 209 16.14 8.08 31.13
CA GLN A 209 14.76 7.64 31.36
C GLN A 209 14.15 7.22 30.02
N LYS A 210 13.37 6.13 30.00
CA LYS A 210 12.49 5.83 28.86
C LYS A 210 11.56 7.03 28.68
N THR A 211 11.66 7.73 27.56
CA THR A 211 10.64 8.70 27.15
C THR A 211 9.37 7.90 26.95
N THR A 212 8.49 7.92 27.94
CA THR A 212 7.14 7.40 27.79
C THR A 212 6.40 8.56 27.18
N GLU A 213 6.27 8.58 25.85
CA GLU A 213 5.35 9.50 25.19
C GLU A 213 3.94 9.05 25.59
N THR A 214 3.45 9.60 26.69
CA THR A 214 2.03 9.61 27.04
C THR A 214 1.39 10.54 26.04
N SER A 215 0.76 9.99 25.00
CA SER A 215 -0.21 10.72 24.19
C SER A 215 -1.48 10.86 25.01
N ASP A 216 -1.59 11.96 25.75
CA ASP A 216 -2.86 12.42 26.34
C ASP A 216 -3.67 13.19 25.26
N ASP A 217 -4.92 12.72 25.08
CA ASP A 217 -6.11 13.30 24.44
C ASP A 217 -6.11 13.81 22.98
#